data_AF-A0A353NQY5-F1
#
_entry.id   AF-A0A353NQY5-F1
#
_cell.length_a   1.000
_cell.length_b   1.000
_cell.length_c   1.000
_cell.angle_alpha   90.00
_cell.angle_beta   90.00
_cell.angle_gamma   90.00
#
_symmetry.space_group_name_H-M   'P 1'
#
loop_
_entity.id
_entity.type
_entity.pdbx_description
1 polymer ?
#
loop_
_entity_poly.entity_id
_entity_poly.type
_entity_poly.pdbx_seq_one_letter_code
_entity_poly.pdbx_strand_id
1 'polypeptide(L)'
;MPGVSLKRSAASIAMDSKGIIDQGNVSQEVLTYAADDPLGHRTDYSMLEEVFLQLQPQTDFIVIDLGDLVRLDYKKELLTAQVYQQERQKILHKYNDFIGMLMGKTDLSNSLIIVAATTPTDEASRERMLFGFLGAQGDGLEEGLLTTPTTRKDGVIALSDIAPSIGSFLRLDHDSRYIGRTWHVEAADNNMTMMEEIEKRTVFASILRPAFVKGYVVLHLIILAFIIFFLFFDPKKVNYFTPLLLGLIAVPAALLLVCLTNITSLWLYILLCSLIVVALVSVSIRLAKDRNHDPLLFLCLAIAFILLIDTLTGGNLQRFSVLSYDAMSGARYYGIGNEYMGVLMGATIIAATLIV
;
A
#
# COMPACT_ATOMS: atom_id res chain seq x y z
N MET A 1 20.91 -35.17 6.91
CA MET A 1 21.33 -33.80 7.25
C MET A 1 20.41 -33.27 8.35
N PRO A 2 20.85 -33.21 9.62
CA PRO A 2 20.09 -32.54 10.66
C PRO A 2 20.11 -31.03 10.37
N GLY A 3 18.95 -30.39 10.21
CA GLY A 3 18.84 -28.93 10.23
C GLY A 3 18.19 -28.23 9.03
N VAL A 4 17.75 -28.93 7.98
CA VAL A 4 16.93 -28.27 6.93
C VAL A 4 15.49 -28.19 7.45
N SER A 5 15.12 -27.03 7.99
CA SER A 5 13.72 -26.74 8.32
C SER A 5 12.91 -26.73 7.03
N LEU A 6 12.11 -27.77 6.81
CA LEU A 6 11.17 -27.86 5.69
C LEU A 6 10.05 -26.86 5.93
N LYS A 7 10.09 -25.71 5.28
CA LYS A 7 9.02 -24.70 5.32
C LYS A 7 7.88 -25.17 4.42
N ARG A 8 6.78 -25.60 5.05
CA ARG A 8 5.53 -26.04 4.37
C ARG A 8 4.35 -25.13 4.74
N SER A 9 4.59 -23.82 4.78
CA SER A 9 3.58 -22.84 5.21
C SER A 9 2.34 -22.78 4.31
N ALA A 10 2.48 -23.13 3.02
CA ALA A 10 1.35 -23.20 2.10
C ALA A 10 0.29 -24.24 2.51
N ALA A 11 0.68 -25.30 3.22
CA ALA A 11 -0.26 -26.30 3.75
C ALA A 11 -1.30 -25.66 4.70
N SER A 12 -0.91 -24.61 5.43
CA SER A 12 -1.82 -23.89 6.33
C SER A 12 -2.95 -23.15 5.61
N ILE A 13 -2.83 -22.92 4.29
CA ILE A 13 -3.86 -22.27 3.47
C ILE A 13 -4.98 -23.28 3.13
N ALA A 14 -4.62 -24.55 2.91
CA ALA A 14 -5.53 -25.61 2.48
C ALA A 14 -6.10 -26.46 3.63
N MET A 15 -5.47 -26.44 4.81
CA MET A 15 -5.88 -27.29 5.92
C MET A 15 -7.21 -26.88 6.55
N ASP A 16 -7.98 -27.86 7.01
CA ASP A 16 -9.22 -27.64 7.75
C ASP A 16 -8.97 -27.18 9.21
N SER A 17 -10.04 -27.01 9.98
CA SER A 17 -9.96 -26.65 11.42
C SER A 17 -9.24 -27.68 12.31
N LYS A 18 -9.01 -28.90 11.82
CA LYS A 18 -8.25 -29.97 12.49
C LYS A 18 -6.80 -30.05 12.00
N GLY A 19 -6.42 -29.21 11.04
CA GLY A 19 -5.09 -29.24 10.42
C GLY A 19 -4.91 -30.38 9.40
N ILE A 20 -6.00 -30.90 8.84
CA ILE A 20 -5.99 -32.00 7.86
C ILE A 20 -6.14 -31.43 6.44
N ILE A 21 -5.39 -32.00 5.50
CA ILE A 21 -5.53 -31.77 4.06
C ILE A 21 -5.93 -33.10 3.44
N ASP A 22 -7.02 -33.12 2.67
CA ASP A 22 -7.59 -34.35 2.13
C ASP A 22 -6.65 -35.05 1.13
N GLN A 23 -6.05 -34.29 0.22
CA GLN A 23 -5.11 -34.78 -0.79
C GLN A 23 -4.04 -33.72 -1.09
N GLY A 24 -2.83 -34.16 -1.42
CA GLY A 24 -1.75 -33.26 -1.85
C GLY A 24 -0.37 -33.93 -1.86
N ASN A 25 0.59 -33.31 -2.54
CA ASN A 25 1.97 -33.75 -2.57
C ASN A 25 2.90 -32.67 -2.00
N VAL A 26 3.55 -32.97 -0.87
CA VAL A 26 4.58 -32.15 -0.22
C VAL A 26 5.92 -32.90 -0.08
N SER A 27 6.06 -33.99 -0.84
CA SER A 27 7.27 -34.82 -0.87
C SER A 27 8.39 -34.11 -1.63
N GLN A 28 9.59 -34.70 -1.64
CA GLN A 28 10.70 -34.20 -2.43
C GLN A 28 10.60 -34.57 -3.91
N GLU A 29 9.61 -35.38 -4.31
CA GLU A 29 9.44 -35.84 -5.70
C GLU A 29 9.09 -34.70 -6.66
N VAL A 30 8.44 -33.65 -6.15
CA VAL A 30 8.15 -32.42 -6.91
C VAL A 30 9.37 -31.48 -7.01
N LEU A 31 10.56 -31.95 -6.60
CA LEU A 31 11.80 -31.18 -6.66
C LEU A 31 12.88 -31.94 -7.43
N THR A 32 13.56 -31.23 -8.34
CA THR A 32 14.77 -31.71 -8.99
C THR A 32 16.00 -31.16 -8.27
N TYR A 33 17.01 -31.99 -8.01
CA TYR A 33 18.30 -31.55 -7.43
C TYR A 33 19.40 -31.55 -8.48
N ALA A 34 20.18 -30.46 -8.53
CA ALA A 34 21.38 -30.35 -9.36
C ALA A 34 22.49 -29.63 -8.55
N ALA A 35 23.66 -30.27 -8.44
CA ALA A 35 24.73 -29.79 -7.56
C ALA A 35 25.43 -28.53 -8.07
N ASP A 36 25.43 -28.33 -9.38
CA ASP A 36 25.94 -27.16 -10.10
C ASP A 36 24.91 -26.02 -10.19
N ASP A 37 23.67 -26.28 -9.77
CA ASP A 37 22.61 -25.28 -9.79
C ASP A 37 22.74 -24.29 -8.64
N PRO A 38 22.73 -22.97 -8.91
CA PRO A 38 22.71 -21.95 -7.87
C PRO A 38 21.64 -22.18 -6.80
N LEU A 39 20.47 -22.72 -7.16
CA LEU A 39 19.38 -23.00 -6.22
C LEU A 39 19.58 -24.34 -5.48
N GLY A 40 20.32 -25.28 -6.05
CA GLY A 40 20.48 -26.65 -5.55
C GLY A 40 19.24 -27.51 -5.78
N HIS A 41 18.08 -27.07 -5.26
CA HIS A 41 16.78 -27.68 -5.54
C HIS A 41 15.90 -26.73 -6.35
N ARG A 42 15.30 -27.24 -7.42
CA ARG A 42 14.26 -26.55 -8.20
C ARG A 42 12.94 -27.29 -8.15
N THR A 43 11.85 -26.59 -8.40
CA THR A 43 10.56 -27.21 -8.68
C THR A 43 10.66 -28.03 -9.97
N ASP A 44 10.22 -29.29 -9.90
CA ASP A 44 10.00 -30.11 -11.08
C ASP A 44 8.62 -29.79 -11.66
N TYR A 45 8.61 -28.89 -12.65
CA TYR A 45 7.36 -28.41 -13.24
C TYR A 45 6.59 -29.50 -14.00
N SER A 46 7.28 -30.51 -14.54
CA SER A 46 6.64 -31.63 -15.22
C SER A 46 5.92 -32.52 -14.22
N MET A 47 6.60 -32.86 -13.10
CA MET A 47 5.96 -33.63 -12.03
C MET A 47 4.80 -32.84 -11.40
N LEU A 48 4.95 -31.52 -11.22
CA LEU A 48 3.90 -30.67 -10.67
C LEU A 48 2.67 -30.60 -11.59
N GLU A 49 2.86 -30.57 -12.91
CA GLU A 49 1.79 -30.68 -13.90
C GLU A 49 1.05 -32.01 -13.78
N GLU A 50 1.76 -33.13 -13.71
CA GLU A 50 1.16 -34.46 -13.55
C GLU A 50 0.32 -34.56 -12.27
N VAL A 51 0.86 -34.08 -11.14
CA VAL A 51 0.12 -34.05 -9.86
C VAL A 51 -1.12 -33.16 -9.95
N PHE A 52 -1.01 -31.99 -10.57
CA PHE A 52 -2.14 -31.08 -10.75
C PHE A 52 -3.25 -31.75 -11.57
N LEU A 53 -2.92 -32.34 -12.72
CA LEU A 53 -3.89 -33.00 -13.61
C LEU A 53 -4.56 -34.21 -12.93
N GLN A 54 -3.87 -34.88 -12.01
CA GLN A 54 -4.45 -35.98 -11.24
C GLN A 54 -5.45 -35.48 -10.19
N LEU A 55 -5.14 -34.37 -9.50
CA LEU A 55 -5.93 -33.87 -8.36
C LEU A 55 -7.10 -32.97 -8.77
N GLN A 56 -6.94 -32.18 -9.84
CA GLN A 56 -7.92 -31.20 -10.31
C GLN A 56 -9.35 -31.76 -10.45
N PRO A 57 -9.60 -32.95 -11.02
CA PRO A 57 -10.96 -33.46 -11.20
C PRO A 57 -11.67 -33.88 -9.91
N GLN A 58 -10.94 -33.98 -8.80
CA GLN A 58 -11.42 -34.54 -7.53
C GLN A 58 -11.34 -33.54 -6.37
N THR A 59 -10.94 -32.29 -6.63
CA THR A 59 -10.61 -31.31 -5.60
C THR A 59 -11.24 -29.96 -5.89
N ASP A 60 -11.98 -29.41 -4.92
CA ASP A 60 -12.65 -28.10 -5.05
C ASP A 60 -11.69 -26.91 -4.81
N PHE A 61 -10.61 -27.11 -4.04
CA PHE A 61 -9.65 -26.07 -3.70
C PHE A 61 -8.21 -26.62 -3.69
N ILE A 62 -7.33 -26.05 -4.53
CA ILE A 62 -5.93 -26.46 -4.68
C ILE A 62 -5.03 -25.28 -4.38
N VAL A 63 -4.00 -25.50 -3.55
CA VAL A 63 -2.93 -24.55 -3.27
C VAL A 63 -1.63 -25.07 -3.87
N ILE A 64 -1.01 -24.27 -4.75
CA ILE A 64 0.28 -24.59 -5.38
C ILE A 64 1.32 -23.57 -4.90
N ASP A 65 2.41 -24.05 -4.30
CA ASP A 65 3.50 -23.22 -3.79
C ASP A 65 4.74 -23.34 -4.68
N LEU A 66 5.04 -22.25 -5.41
CA LEU A 66 6.23 -22.17 -6.23
C LEU A 66 7.39 -21.60 -5.40
N GLY A 67 8.22 -22.49 -4.84
CA GLY A 67 9.29 -22.10 -3.91
C GLY A 67 10.61 -21.61 -4.52
N ASP A 68 10.77 -21.60 -5.86
CA ASP A 68 12.05 -21.29 -6.52
C ASP A 68 12.56 -19.87 -6.24
N LEU A 69 11.71 -18.83 -6.28
CA LEU A 69 12.11 -17.46 -5.97
C LEU A 69 12.58 -17.31 -4.52
N VAL A 70 11.87 -17.96 -3.60
CA VAL A 70 12.24 -17.97 -2.17
C VAL A 70 13.61 -18.64 -1.97
N ARG A 71 13.86 -19.76 -2.66
CA ARG A 71 15.17 -20.44 -2.63
C ARG A 71 16.30 -19.58 -3.21
N LEU A 72 16.02 -18.83 -4.29
CA LEU A 72 16.97 -17.90 -4.87
C LEU A 72 17.28 -16.75 -3.89
N ASP A 73 16.27 -16.17 -3.24
CA ASP A 73 16.42 -15.07 -2.30
C ASP A 73 17.26 -15.46 -1.08
N TYR A 74 17.11 -16.68 -0.54
CA TYR A 74 17.96 -17.17 0.56
C TYR A 74 19.45 -17.24 0.21
N LYS A 75 19.79 -17.36 -1.09
CA LYS A 75 21.16 -17.45 -1.56
C LYS A 75 21.66 -16.14 -2.17
N LYS A 76 20.89 -15.05 -2.11
CA LYS A 76 21.21 -13.76 -2.74
C LYS A 76 22.60 -13.25 -2.35
N GLU A 77 22.99 -13.37 -1.08
CA GLU A 77 24.31 -12.92 -0.58
C GLU A 77 25.49 -13.76 -1.10
N LEU A 78 25.23 -14.96 -1.60
CA LEU A 78 26.24 -15.87 -2.16
C LEU A 78 26.41 -15.70 -3.68
N LEU A 79 25.58 -14.87 -4.31
CA LEU A 79 25.53 -14.69 -5.76
C LEU A 79 25.95 -13.26 -6.14
N THR A 80 26.54 -13.11 -7.32
CA THR A 80 26.71 -11.78 -7.90
C THR A 80 25.35 -11.23 -8.34
N ALA A 81 25.22 -9.89 -8.35
CA ALA A 81 23.97 -9.24 -8.79
C ALA A 81 23.53 -9.68 -10.20
N GLN A 82 24.49 -9.89 -11.11
CA GLN A 82 24.20 -10.34 -12.46
C GLN A 82 23.63 -11.77 -12.48
N VAL A 83 24.23 -12.71 -11.76
CA VAL A 83 23.75 -14.10 -11.68
C VAL A 83 22.38 -14.15 -11.03
N TYR A 84 22.18 -13.42 -9.93
CA TYR A 84 20.89 -13.33 -9.26
C TYR A 84 19.78 -12.85 -10.21
N GLN A 85 20.04 -11.77 -10.98
CA GLN A 85 19.05 -11.25 -11.93
C GLN A 85 18.77 -12.23 -13.09
N GLN A 86 19.80 -12.88 -13.63
CA GLN A 86 19.63 -13.90 -14.67
C GLN A 86 18.80 -15.08 -14.18
N GLU A 87 19.10 -15.62 -13.00
CA GLU A 87 18.34 -16.72 -12.40
C GLU A 87 16.91 -16.32 -12.06
N ARG A 88 16.71 -15.11 -11.53
CA ARG A 88 15.37 -14.57 -11.27
C ARG A 88 14.52 -14.52 -12.54
N GLN A 89 15.07 -14.04 -13.66
CA GLN A 89 14.35 -14.00 -14.94
C GLN A 89 14.03 -15.40 -15.45
N LYS A 90 14.96 -16.36 -15.36
CA LYS A 90 14.69 -17.77 -15.72
C LYS A 90 13.54 -18.35 -14.91
N ILE A 91 13.51 -18.12 -13.60
CA ILE A 91 12.44 -18.60 -12.71
C ILE A 91 11.10 -17.95 -13.06
N LEU A 92 11.09 -16.64 -13.33
CA LEU A 92 9.86 -15.93 -13.73
C LEU A 92 9.31 -16.43 -15.07
N HIS A 93 10.17 -16.74 -16.03
CA HIS A 93 9.73 -17.40 -17.26
C HIS A 93 9.10 -18.77 -16.99
N LYS A 94 9.70 -19.58 -16.10
CA LYS A 94 9.10 -20.87 -15.70
C LYS A 94 7.76 -20.70 -14.99
N TYR A 95 7.61 -19.69 -14.14
CA TYR A 95 6.33 -19.38 -13.50
C TYR A 95 5.28 -18.97 -14.54
N ASN A 96 5.66 -18.12 -15.50
CA ASN A 96 4.77 -17.72 -16.59
C ASN A 96 4.31 -18.93 -17.41
N ASP A 97 5.23 -19.80 -17.81
CA ASP A 97 4.91 -21.01 -18.58
C ASP A 97 3.97 -21.94 -17.79
N PHE A 98 4.24 -22.12 -16.49
CA PHE A 98 3.43 -22.97 -15.62
C PHE A 98 2.04 -22.38 -15.36
N ILE A 99 1.92 -21.07 -15.11
CA ILE A 99 0.63 -20.39 -14.99
C ILE A 99 -0.16 -20.51 -16.30
N GLY A 100 0.50 -20.34 -17.45
CA GLY A 100 -0.11 -20.55 -18.76
C GLY A 100 -0.61 -21.98 -18.95
N MET A 101 0.13 -22.98 -18.47
CA MET A 101 -0.31 -24.38 -18.44
C MET A 101 -1.56 -24.54 -17.56
N LEU A 102 -1.56 -24.02 -16.33
CA LEU A 102 -2.73 -24.11 -15.43
C LEU A 102 -3.98 -23.50 -16.09
N MET A 103 -3.84 -22.30 -16.67
CA MET A 103 -4.94 -21.63 -17.37
C MET A 103 -5.42 -22.41 -18.60
N GLY A 104 -4.51 -23.04 -19.35
CA GLY A 104 -4.85 -23.84 -20.52
C GLY A 104 -5.47 -25.20 -20.21
N LYS A 105 -5.26 -25.73 -19.00
CA LYS A 105 -5.80 -27.02 -18.53
C LYS A 105 -7.02 -26.89 -17.61
N THR A 106 -7.38 -25.66 -17.24
CA THR A 106 -8.52 -25.37 -16.35
C THR A 106 -9.65 -24.74 -17.13
N ASP A 107 -10.88 -25.23 -16.93
CA ASP A 107 -12.07 -24.60 -17.46
C ASP A 107 -12.39 -23.33 -16.65
N LEU A 108 -11.92 -22.18 -17.11
CA LEU A 108 -12.12 -20.90 -16.44
C LEU A 108 -13.59 -20.43 -16.42
N SER A 109 -14.50 -21.11 -17.12
CA SER A 109 -15.94 -20.79 -17.07
C SER A 109 -16.62 -21.25 -15.77
N ASN A 110 -15.96 -22.09 -14.98
CA ASN A 110 -16.47 -22.57 -13.68
C ASN A 110 -15.41 -22.57 -12.57
N SER A 111 -14.20 -22.13 -12.87
CA SER A 111 -13.04 -22.19 -11.98
C SER A 111 -12.42 -20.81 -11.81
N LEU A 112 -11.71 -20.62 -10.70
CA LEU A 112 -11.01 -19.38 -10.35
C LEU A 112 -9.53 -19.69 -10.10
N ILE A 113 -8.65 -19.07 -10.87
CA ILE A 113 -7.21 -19.09 -10.64
C ILE A 113 -6.80 -17.79 -9.97
N ILE A 114 -6.07 -17.90 -8.86
CA ILE A 114 -5.50 -16.77 -8.13
C ILE A 114 -3.97 -16.95 -8.10
N VAL A 115 -3.25 -15.95 -8.56
CA VAL A 115 -1.79 -15.86 -8.44
C VAL A 115 -1.50 -14.78 -7.41
N ALA A 116 -0.92 -15.17 -6.29
CA ALA A 116 -0.64 -14.24 -5.19
C ALA A 116 0.82 -14.32 -4.73
N ALA A 117 1.44 -13.16 -4.57
CA ALA A 117 2.69 -12.97 -3.84
C ALA A 117 2.39 -12.05 -2.66
N THR A 118 2.04 -12.65 -1.52
CA THR A 118 1.48 -11.92 -0.36
C THR A 118 2.54 -11.38 0.59
N THR A 119 3.81 -11.76 0.41
CA THR A 119 4.92 -11.35 1.28
C THR A 119 5.97 -10.61 0.46
N PRO A 120 6.36 -9.39 0.87
CA PRO A 120 7.45 -8.67 0.21
C PRO A 120 8.80 -9.38 0.46
N THR A 121 9.80 -9.08 -0.35
CA THR A 121 11.17 -9.53 -0.10
C THR A 121 11.72 -8.89 1.19
N ASP A 122 12.76 -9.49 1.79
CA ASP A 122 13.43 -8.92 2.97
C ASP A 122 13.95 -7.48 2.72
N GLU A 123 14.37 -7.20 1.49
CA GLU A 123 14.81 -5.87 1.07
C GLU A 123 13.64 -4.88 1.02
N ALA A 124 12.56 -5.24 0.32
CA ALA A 124 11.35 -4.42 0.25
C ALA A 124 10.75 -4.17 1.64
N SER A 125 10.76 -5.17 2.52
CA SER A 125 10.32 -5.06 3.92
C SER A 125 11.14 -4.03 4.71
N ARG A 126 12.47 -4.04 4.57
CA ARG A 126 13.35 -3.02 5.20
C ARG A 126 13.06 -1.61 4.69
N GLU A 127 12.68 -1.47 3.43
CA GLU A 127 12.30 -0.20 2.80
C GLU A 127 10.82 0.19 3.02
N ARG A 128 10.06 -0.60 3.79
CA ARG A 128 8.61 -0.43 4.03
C ARG A 128 7.77 -0.51 2.76
N MET A 129 8.27 -1.18 1.73
CA MET A 129 7.52 -1.56 0.55
C MET A 129 6.82 -2.90 0.85
N LEU A 130 5.62 -2.82 1.44
CA LEU A 130 4.92 -3.98 1.99
C LEU A 130 3.78 -4.51 1.11
N PHE A 131 3.53 -3.88 -0.04
CA PHE A 131 2.53 -4.37 -0.97
C PHE A 131 2.92 -5.72 -1.55
N GLY A 132 1.94 -6.61 -1.58
CA GLY A 132 2.00 -7.86 -2.33
C GLY A 132 1.37 -7.67 -3.71
N PHE A 133 1.38 -8.76 -4.47
CA PHE A 133 0.69 -8.87 -5.74
C PHE A 133 -0.44 -9.90 -5.62
N LEU A 134 -1.59 -9.61 -6.22
CA LEU A 134 -2.65 -10.60 -6.42
C LEU A 134 -3.30 -10.34 -7.78
N GLY A 135 -3.29 -11.36 -8.64
CA GLY A 135 -4.05 -11.41 -9.87
C GLY A 135 -5.03 -12.58 -9.81
N ALA A 136 -6.23 -12.39 -10.36
CA ALA A 136 -7.26 -13.43 -10.38
C ALA A 136 -7.94 -13.47 -11.74
N GLN A 137 -8.29 -14.67 -12.21
CA GLN A 137 -9.02 -14.89 -13.45
C GLN A 137 -9.89 -16.13 -13.34
N GLY A 138 -11.14 -16.03 -13.80
CA GLY A 138 -12.10 -17.12 -13.71
C GLY A 138 -13.55 -16.68 -13.82
N ASP A 139 -14.46 -17.59 -13.48
CA ASP A 139 -15.89 -17.36 -13.52
C ASP A 139 -16.30 -16.16 -12.64
N GLY A 140 -17.21 -15.34 -13.17
CA GLY A 140 -17.72 -14.14 -12.51
C GLY A 140 -16.75 -12.97 -12.37
N LEU A 141 -15.53 -13.05 -12.93
CA LEU A 141 -14.58 -11.93 -12.95
C LEU A 141 -14.54 -11.27 -14.32
N GLU A 142 -14.84 -9.98 -14.35
CA GLU A 142 -14.59 -9.10 -15.49
C GLU A 142 -13.19 -8.49 -15.41
N GLU A 143 -12.75 -7.84 -16.48
CA GLU A 143 -11.50 -7.08 -16.46
C GLU A 143 -11.65 -5.83 -15.59
N GLY A 144 -10.78 -5.70 -14.58
CA GLY A 144 -10.82 -4.55 -13.69
C GLY A 144 -9.93 -4.70 -12.45
N LEU A 145 -10.22 -3.88 -11.45
CA LEU A 145 -9.50 -3.83 -10.18
C LEU A 145 -10.26 -4.56 -9.08
N LEU A 146 -9.58 -5.48 -8.40
CA LEU A 146 -10.13 -6.12 -7.21
C LEU A 146 -10.27 -5.10 -6.09
N THR A 147 -11.47 -4.98 -5.56
CA THR A 147 -11.86 -3.97 -4.57
C THR A 147 -12.63 -4.63 -3.45
N THR A 148 -12.40 -4.22 -2.20
CA THR A 148 -13.13 -4.78 -1.05
C THR A 148 -13.71 -3.67 -0.19
N PRO A 149 -14.85 -3.92 0.48
CA PRO A 149 -15.37 -3.00 1.50
C PRO A 149 -14.42 -2.80 2.70
N THR A 150 -13.47 -3.71 2.90
CA THR A 150 -12.45 -3.63 3.96
C THR A 150 -11.53 -2.43 3.75
N THR A 151 -11.03 -2.25 2.53
CA THR A 151 -10.12 -1.14 2.20
C THR A 151 -10.88 0.09 1.70
N ARG A 152 -12.01 -0.11 1.01
CA ARG A 152 -12.77 0.93 0.28
C ARG A 152 -11.91 1.70 -0.72
N LYS A 153 -10.94 1.00 -1.33
CA LYS A 153 -10.02 1.57 -2.29
C LYS A 153 -9.86 0.62 -3.45
N ASP A 154 -10.11 1.14 -4.65
CA ASP A 154 -10.05 0.35 -5.86
C ASP A 154 -8.64 -0.18 -6.08
N GLY A 155 -8.53 -1.48 -6.31
CA GLY A 155 -7.26 -2.16 -6.54
C GLY A 155 -6.35 -2.31 -5.32
N VAL A 156 -6.87 -2.06 -4.12
CA VAL A 156 -6.17 -2.39 -2.86
C VAL A 156 -7.08 -3.29 -2.06
N ILE A 157 -6.61 -4.50 -1.73
CA ILE A 157 -7.33 -5.45 -0.88
C ILE A 157 -6.48 -5.81 0.33
N ALA A 158 -7.11 -6.22 1.42
CA ALA A 158 -6.40 -6.73 2.59
C ALA A 158 -6.17 -8.24 2.47
N LEU A 159 -5.11 -8.77 3.09
CA LEU A 159 -4.85 -10.22 3.12
C LEU A 159 -6.04 -11.01 3.73
N SER A 160 -6.75 -10.39 4.68
CA SER A 160 -7.95 -10.96 5.31
C SER A 160 -9.14 -11.12 4.36
N ASP A 161 -9.11 -10.48 3.19
CA ASP A 161 -10.19 -10.51 2.21
C ASP A 161 -10.10 -11.73 1.28
N ILE A 162 -8.94 -12.40 1.20
CA ILE A 162 -8.71 -13.52 0.29
C ILE A 162 -9.61 -14.72 0.67
N ALA A 163 -9.59 -15.13 1.94
CA ALA A 163 -10.36 -16.29 2.41
C ALA A 163 -11.88 -16.14 2.20
N PRO A 164 -12.56 -15.04 2.62
CA PRO A 164 -13.99 -14.87 2.36
C PRO A 164 -14.31 -14.75 0.87
N SER A 165 -13.38 -14.30 0.04
CA SER A 165 -13.60 -14.21 -1.41
C SER A 165 -13.55 -15.57 -2.09
N ILE A 166 -12.57 -16.42 -1.72
CA ILE A 166 -12.53 -17.82 -2.15
C ILE A 166 -13.76 -18.57 -1.66
N GLY A 167 -14.14 -18.39 -0.38
CA GLY A 167 -15.34 -19.03 0.17
C GLY A 167 -16.62 -18.62 -0.56
N SER A 168 -16.75 -17.34 -0.93
CA SER A 168 -17.87 -16.85 -1.73
C SER A 168 -17.90 -17.47 -3.14
N PHE A 169 -16.73 -17.62 -3.78
CA PHE A 169 -16.62 -18.27 -5.09
C PHE A 169 -17.07 -19.73 -5.02
N LEU A 170 -16.63 -20.45 -3.97
CA LEU A 170 -17.03 -21.83 -3.69
C LEU A 170 -18.47 -21.96 -3.16
N ARG A 171 -19.23 -20.86 -3.08
CA ARG A 171 -20.62 -20.80 -2.60
C ARG A 171 -20.78 -21.37 -1.18
N LEU A 172 -19.77 -21.19 -0.34
CA LEU A 172 -19.82 -21.52 1.07
C LEU A 172 -20.64 -20.49 1.85
N ASP A 173 -21.33 -20.94 2.89
CA ASP A 173 -22.04 -20.04 3.79
C ASP A 173 -21.08 -19.05 4.47
N HIS A 174 -21.55 -17.83 4.70
CA HIS A 174 -20.74 -16.80 5.34
C HIS A 174 -20.33 -17.21 6.75
N ASP A 175 -19.03 -17.36 6.98
CA ASP A 175 -18.48 -17.63 8.29
C ASP A 175 -18.26 -16.33 9.07
N SER A 176 -18.95 -16.20 10.21
CA SER A 176 -18.80 -15.07 11.14
C SER A 176 -17.37 -14.86 11.67
N ARG A 177 -16.48 -15.85 11.53
CA ARG A 177 -15.05 -15.75 11.89
C ARG A 177 -14.25 -14.95 10.88
N TYR A 178 -14.76 -14.71 9.67
CA TYR A 178 -14.09 -13.88 8.69
C TYR A 178 -14.06 -12.42 9.13
N ILE A 179 -12.85 -11.87 9.24
CA ILE A 179 -12.63 -10.45 9.52
C ILE A 179 -12.76 -9.62 8.24
N GLY A 180 -12.23 -10.15 7.12
CA GLY A 180 -12.27 -9.50 5.83
C GLY A 180 -13.62 -9.61 5.11
N ARG A 181 -13.67 -9.07 3.90
CA ARG A 181 -14.87 -9.01 3.07
C ARG A 181 -14.56 -9.53 1.67
N THR A 182 -15.59 -10.10 1.04
CA THR A 182 -15.53 -10.56 -0.35
C THR A 182 -15.18 -9.40 -1.28
N TRP A 183 -14.28 -9.65 -2.23
CA TRP A 183 -13.95 -8.67 -3.26
C TRP A 183 -15.03 -8.61 -4.34
N HIS A 184 -15.05 -7.49 -5.05
CA HIS A 184 -15.74 -7.32 -6.32
C HIS A 184 -14.77 -6.67 -7.32
N VAL A 185 -15.14 -6.70 -8.60
CA VAL A 185 -14.36 -6.08 -9.66
C VAL A 185 -14.93 -4.69 -9.94
N GLU A 186 -14.08 -3.68 -9.89
CA GLU A 186 -14.38 -2.34 -10.43
C GLU A 186 -13.77 -2.24 -11.84
N ALA A 187 -14.60 -1.94 -12.84
CA ALA A 187 -14.17 -1.86 -14.22
C ALA A 187 -13.10 -0.78 -14.43
N ALA A 188 -12.03 -1.11 -15.16
CA ALA A 188 -10.96 -0.17 -15.47
C ALA A 188 -10.23 -0.55 -16.77
N ASP A 189 -10.08 0.43 -17.66
CA ASP A 189 -9.53 0.20 -19.02
C ASP A 189 -7.99 0.08 -19.06
N ASN A 190 -7.29 0.16 -17.92
CA ASN A 190 -5.81 0.09 -17.83
C ASN A 190 -5.31 -0.38 -16.45
N ASN A 191 -5.71 -1.58 -16.02
CA ASN A 191 -5.45 -2.11 -14.68
C ASN A 191 -3.98 -1.99 -14.23
N MET A 192 -3.05 -2.43 -15.07
CA MET A 192 -1.63 -2.47 -14.71
C MET A 192 -1.06 -1.07 -14.47
N THR A 193 -1.35 -0.11 -15.36
CA THR A 193 -0.87 1.27 -15.20
C THR A 193 -1.47 1.94 -13.97
N MET A 194 -2.75 1.69 -13.67
CA MET A 194 -3.39 2.19 -12.46
C MET A 194 -2.74 1.60 -11.19
N MET A 195 -2.48 0.29 -11.19
CA MET A 195 -1.81 -0.40 -10.07
C MET A 195 -0.41 0.11 -9.84
N GLU A 196 0.39 0.28 -10.90
CA GLU A 196 1.73 0.87 -10.79
C GLU A 196 1.68 2.31 -10.25
N GLU A 197 0.69 3.10 -10.65
CA GLU A 197 0.54 4.47 -10.13
C GLU A 197 0.19 4.46 -8.63
N ILE A 198 -0.77 3.62 -8.23
CA ILE A 198 -1.18 3.46 -6.84
C ILE A 198 0.00 3.02 -5.98
N GLU A 199 0.76 2.01 -6.43
CA GLU A 199 1.97 1.54 -5.76
C GLU A 199 3.00 2.67 -5.64
N LYS A 200 3.43 3.27 -6.76
CA LYS A 200 4.47 4.31 -6.78
C LYS A 200 4.14 5.48 -5.85
N ARG A 201 2.89 5.96 -5.88
CA ARG A 201 2.45 7.08 -5.04
C ARG A 201 2.38 6.71 -3.56
N THR A 202 1.89 5.50 -3.25
CA THR A 202 1.77 5.04 -1.86
C THR A 202 3.14 4.76 -1.25
N VAL A 203 4.02 4.08 -1.98
CA VAL A 203 5.43 3.86 -1.59
C VAL A 203 6.12 5.19 -1.33
N PHE A 204 6.00 6.14 -2.26
CA PHE A 204 6.61 7.46 -2.13
C PHE A 204 6.14 8.19 -0.86
N ALA A 205 4.84 8.22 -0.60
CA ALA A 205 4.29 8.83 0.60
C ALA A 205 4.74 8.13 1.90
N SER A 206 4.77 6.78 1.90
CA SER A 206 5.18 5.99 3.08
C SER A 206 6.66 6.18 3.41
N ILE A 207 7.54 6.22 2.40
CA ILE A 207 8.99 6.48 2.59
C ILE A 207 9.24 7.90 3.10
N LEU A 208 8.54 8.90 2.56
CA LEU A 208 8.77 10.30 2.96
C LEU A 208 8.18 10.65 4.33
N ARG A 209 7.12 9.95 4.76
CA ARG A 209 6.39 10.28 5.99
C ARG A 209 7.28 10.46 7.21
N PRO A 210 8.17 9.52 7.59
CA PRO A 210 8.95 9.66 8.82
C PRO A 210 9.82 10.92 8.83
N ALA A 211 10.44 11.26 7.69
CA ALA A 211 11.30 12.43 7.58
C ALA A 211 10.49 13.73 7.62
N PHE A 212 9.41 13.81 6.84
CA PHE A 212 8.57 15.01 6.74
C PHE A 212 7.83 15.29 8.04
N VAL A 213 7.20 14.29 8.66
CA VAL A 213 6.47 14.47 9.93
C VAL A 213 7.42 14.89 11.05
N LYS A 214 8.57 14.23 11.20
CA LYS A 214 9.56 14.61 12.23
C LYS A 214 10.14 15.99 11.95
N GLY A 215 10.53 16.28 10.71
CA GLY A 215 11.07 17.58 10.31
C GLY A 215 10.06 18.71 10.55
N TYR A 216 8.80 18.47 10.21
CA TYR A 216 7.69 19.40 10.45
C TYR A 216 7.48 19.71 11.94
N VAL A 217 7.49 18.69 12.79
CA VAL A 217 7.33 18.85 14.25
C VAL A 217 8.53 19.58 14.86
N VAL A 218 9.76 19.21 14.47
CA VAL A 218 10.98 19.89 14.97
C VAL A 218 11.00 21.36 14.54
N LEU A 219 10.65 21.64 13.28
CA LEU A 219 10.57 23.01 12.78
C LEU A 219 9.52 23.84 13.53
N HIS A 220 8.35 23.25 13.85
CA HIS A 220 7.34 23.86 14.73
C HIS A 220 7.92 24.25 16.09
N LEU A 221 8.58 23.30 16.76
CA LEU A 221 9.14 23.53 18.09
C LEU A 221 10.20 24.64 18.08
N ILE A 222 11.06 24.66 17.05
CA ILE A 222 12.09 25.69 16.89
C ILE A 222 11.44 27.07 16.70
N ILE A 223 10.48 27.21 15.79
CA ILE A 223 9.82 28.48 15.52
C ILE A 223 9.06 28.97 16.75
N LEU A 224 8.34 28.08 17.43
CA LEU A 224 7.62 28.41 18.65
C LEU A 224 8.59 28.86 19.76
N ALA A 225 9.71 28.17 19.94
CA ALA A 225 10.74 28.56 20.89
C ALA A 225 11.32 29.95 20.59
N PHE A 226 11.58 30.26 19.31
CA PHE A 226 12.03 31.60 18.90
C PHE A 226 10.96 32.67 19.14
N ILE A 227 9.69 32.39 18.84
CA ILE A 227 8.59 33.32 19.11
C ILE A 227 8.51 33.61 20.61
N ILE A 228 8.52 32.58 21.46
CA ILE A 228 8.49 32.74 22.93
C ILE A 228 9.71 33.54 23.39
N PHE A 229 10.91 33.19 22.92
CA PHE A 229 12.14 33.91 23.26
C PHE A 229 12.04 35.40 22.92
N PHE A 230 11.69 35.74 21.66
CA PHE A 230 11.59 37.14 21.25
C PHE A 230 10.40 37.86 21.90
N LEU A 231 9.33 37.17 22.28
CA LEU A 231 8.25 37.77 23.06
C LEU A 231 8.74 38.31 24.41
N PHE A 232 9.68 37.62 25.06
CA PHE A 232 10.28 38.05 26.32
C PHE A 232 11.43 39.07 26.16
N PHE A 233 12.26 38.93 25.12
CA PHE A 233 13.50 39.72 24.99
C PHE A 233 13.40 40.90 24.00
N ASP A 234 12.64 40.78 22.91
CA ASP A 234 12.52 41.80 21.88
C ASP A 234 11.23 41.62 21.07
N PRO A 235 10.07 42.06 21.59
CA PRO A 235 8.76 41.73 21.04
C PRO A 235 8.56 42.26 19.61
N LYS A 236 9.33 43.28 19.19
CA LYS A 236 9.31 43.78 17.81
C LYS A 236 9.79 42.75 16.81
N LYS A 237 10.70 41.85 17.21
CA LYS A 237 11.23 40.80 16.35
C LYS A 237 10.24 39.66 16.07
N VAL A 238 9.20 39.51 16.89
CA VAL A 238 8.15 38.49 16.68
C VAL A 238 7.49 38.64 15.30
N ASN A 239 7.31 39.87 14.83
CA ASN A 239 6.71 40.16 13.52
C ASN A 239 7.49 39.57 12.33
N TYR A 240 8.80 39.32 12.47
CA TYR A 240 9.58 38.64 11.43
C TYR A 240 9.26 37.15 11.33
N PHE A 241 8.76 36.54 12.41
CA PHE A 241 8.43 35.12 12.47
C PHE A 241 6.95 34.84 12.16
N THR A 242 6.08 35.85 12.19
CA THR A 242 4.65 35.69 11.87
C THR A 242 4.39 35.10 10.48
N PRO A 243 5.04 35.54 9.39
CA PRO A 243 4.85 34.92 8.07
C PRO A 243 5.33 33.47 8.02
N LEU A 244 6.39 33.16 8.77
CA LEU A 244 6.93 31.80 8.86
C LEU A 244 5.96 30.87 9.59
N LEU A 245 5.32 31.35 10.66
CA LEU A 245 4.27 30.61 11.37
C LEU A 245 3.05 30.36 10.47
N LEU A 246 2.60 31.37 9.73
CA LEU A 246 1.50 31.21 8.75
C LEU A 246 1.86 30.18 7.67
N GLY A 247 3.08 30.24 7.14
CA GLY A 247 3.55 29.26 6.17
C GLY A 247 3.55 27.84 6.74
N LEU A 248 3.96 27.71 7.99
CA LEU A 248 4.04 26.44 8.69
C LEU A 248 2.65 25.84 9.00
N ILE A 249 1.67 26.68 9.33
CA ILE A 249 0.25 26.29 9.47
C ILE A 249 -0.35 25.89 8.11
N ALA A 250 0.12 26.46 7.01
CA ALA A 250 -0.34 26.12 5.66
C ALA A 250 0.22 24.78 5.13
N VAL A 251 1.32 24.26 5.69
CA VAL A 251 1.99 23.04 5.21
C VAL A 251 1.05 21.84 5.12
N PRO A 252 0.19 21.51 6.11
CA PRO A 252 -0.71 20.37 5.99
C PRO A 252 -1.66 20.43 4.80
N ALA A 253 -2.20 21.62 4.48
CA ALA A 253 -3.02 21.81 3.28
C ALA A 253 -2.18 21.69 2.01
N ALA A 254 -0.95 22.21 2.00
CA ALA A 254 -0.05 22.06 0.86
C ALA A 254 0.31 20.59 0.58
N LEU A 255 0.59 19.81 1.63
CA LEU A 255 0.86 18.37 1.56
C LEU A 255 -0.37 17.56 1.12
N LEU A 256 -1.57 18.11 1.21
CA LEU A 256 -2.78 17.49 0.67
C LEU A 256 -3.00 17.89 -0.79
N LEU A 257 -2.92 19.18 -1.09
CA LEU A 257 -3.17 19.72 -2.43
C LEU A 257 -2.13 19.27 -3.45
N VAL A 258 -0.87 19.03 -3.05
CA VAL A 258 0.14 18.46 -3.94
C VAL A 258 -0.27 17.09 -4.48
N CYS A 259 -1.09 16.33 -3.74
CA CYS A 259 -1.61 15.03 -4.17
C CYS A 259 -2.64 15.12 -5.32
N LEU A 260 -3.05 16.32 -5.73
CA LEU A 260 -3.76 16.52 -7.00
C LEU A 260 -2.88 16.17 -8.20
N THR A 261 -1.56 16.15 -8.00
CA THR A 261 -0.58 15.74 -8.99
C THR A 261 -0.06 14.33 -8.69
N ASN A 262 0.35 13.61 -9.72
CA ASN A 262 0.87 12.23 -9.61
C ASN A 262 2.41 12.22 -9.48
N ILE A 263 2.97 13.21 -8.80
CA ILE A 263 4.41 13.45 -8.77
C ILE A 263 5.08 12.60 -7.69
N THR A 264 6.09 11.84 -8.10
CA THR A 264 6.90 10.98 -7.25
C THR A 264 8.37 11.39 -7.18
N SER A 265 8.71 12.57 -7.72
CA SER A 265 10.03 13.19 -7.58
C SER A 265 10.09 14.07 -6.35
N LEU A 266 11.02 13.78 -5.43
CA LEU A 266 11.18 14.51 -4.17
C LEU A 266 11.35 16.03 -4.37
N TRP A 267 12.21 16.43 -5.30
CA TRP A 267 12.51 17.84 -5.53
C TRP A 267 11.32 18.61 -6.09
N LEU A 268 10.61 18.00 -7.04
CA LEU A 268 9.40 18.60 -7.60
C LEU A 268 8.27 18.64 -6.57
N TYR A 269 8.14 17.61 -5.74
CA TYR A 269 7.20 17.57 -4.62
C TYR A 269 7.45 18.71 -3.62
N ILE A 270 8.70 18.92 -3.18
CA ILE A 270 9.07 20.01 -2.27
C ILE A 270 8.82 21.38 -2.92
N LEU A 271 9.19 21.54 -4.19
CA LEU A 271 8.98 22.78 -4.93
C LEU A 271 7.49 23.15 -4.99
N LEU A 272 6.64 22.20 -5.40
CA LEU A 272 5.20 22.42 -5.50
C LEU A 272 4.56 22.66 -4.14
N CYS A 273 4.94 21.89 -3.11
CA CYS A 273 4.48 22.16 -1.74
C CYS A 273 4.83 23.59 -1.31
N SER A 274 6.05 24.05 -1.59
CA SER A 274 6.49 25.39 -1.25
C SER A 274 5.70 26.47 -2.01
N LEU A 275 5.44 26.27 -3.30
CA LEU A 275 4.62 27.17 -4.10
C LEU A 275 3.18 27.23 -3.60
N ILE A 276 2.58 26.09 -3.24
CA ILE A 276 1.24 26.01 -2.67
C ILE A 276 1.17 26.74 -1.31
N VAL A 277 2.17 26.56 -0.44
CA VAL A 277 2.27 27.28 0.84
C VAL A 277 2.29 28.80 0.58
N VAL A 278 3.17 29.27 -0.30
CA VAL A 278 3.28 30.69 -0.64
C VAL A 278 1.97 31.22 -1.20
N ALA A 279 1.30 30.47 -2.06
CA ALA A 279 0.00 30.84 -2.62
C ALA A 279 -1.08 30.95 -1.54
N LEU A 280 -1.23 29.94 -0.67
CA LEU A 280 -2.23 29.92 0.41
C LEU A 280 -2.03 31.08 1.39
N VAL A 281 -0.79 31.33 1.81
CA VAL A 281 -0.47 32.45 2.71
C VAL A 281 -0.73 33.79 2.02
N SER A 282 -0.30 33.96 0.77
CA SER A 282 -0.49 35.21 0.02
C SER A 282 -1.96 35.53 -0.20
N VAL A 283 -2.77 34.52 -0.55
CA VAL A 283 -4.22 34.67 -0.70
C VAL A 283 -4.87 35.03 0.64
N SER A 284 -4.48 34.36 1.72
CA SER A 284 -5.02 34.63 3.07
C SER A 284 -4.72 36.06 3.52
N ILE A 285 -3.49 36.56 3.29
CA ILE A 285 -3.10 37.93 3.60
C ILE A 285 -3.89 38.96 2.77
N ARG A 286 -4.09 38.69 1.48
CA ARG A 286 -4.88 39.58 0.61
C ARG A 286 -6.34 39.68 1.07
N LEU A 287 -6.97 38.53 1.34
CA LEU A 287 -8.36 38.48 1.82
C LEU A 287 -8.55 39.17 3.18
N ALA A 288 -7.58 39.03 4.07
CA ALA A 288 -7.55 39.71 5.36
C ALA A 288 -7.41 41.23 5.24
N LYS A 289 -6.54 41.70 4.34
CA LYS A 289 -6.29 43.13 4.13
C LYS A 289 -7.56 43.89 3.73
N ASP A 290 -8.42 43.27 2.92
CA ASP A 290 -9.64 43.91 2.43
C ASP A 290 -10.76 43.98 3.49
N ARG A 291 -10.66 43.22 4.59
CA ARG A 291 -11.75 43.05 5.58
C ARG A 291 -11.37 43.36 7.03
N ASN A 292 -10.14 43.81 7.29
CA ASN A 292 -9.62 44.09 8.64
C ASN A 292 -9.68 42.87 9.60
N HIS A 293 -9.58 41.66 9.05
CA HIS A 293 -9.54 40.39 9.79
C HIS A 293 -8.12 39.84 9.84
N ASP A 294 -7.83 38.90 10.74
CA ASP A 294 -6.53 38.22 10.79
C ASP A 294 -6.37 37.25 9.60
N PRO A 295 -5.24 37.27 8.84
CA PRO A 295 -4.94 36.29 7.80
C PRO A 295 -5.08 34.82 8.25
N LEU A 296 -4.83 34.54 9.53
CA LEU A 296 -4.95 33.21 10.11
C LEU A 296 -6.38 32.66 10.02
N LEU A 297 -7.39 33.52 10.12
CA LEU A 297 -8.80 33.11 10.01
C LEU A 297 -9.07 32.44 8.65
N PHE A 298 -8.73 33.13 7.56
CA PHE A 298 -8.96 32.62 6.20
C PHE A 298 -8.14 31.36 5.93
N LEU A 299 -6.91 31.30 6.44
CA LEU A 299 -6.06 30.13 6.28
C LEU A 299 -6.65 28.90 7.00
N CYS A 300 -7.07 29.05 8.25
CA CYS A 300 -7.67 27.96 9.03
C CYS A 300 -9.01 27.49 8.43
N LEU A 301 -9.85 28.41 7.95
CA LEU A 301 -11.07 28.06 7.21
C LEU A 301 -10.76 27.29 5.93
N ALA A 302 -9.76 27.73 5.15
CA ALA A 302 -9.35 27.03 3.94
C ALA A 302 -8.85 25.61 4.25
N ILE A 303 -7.99 25.45 5.26
CA ILE A 303 -7.47 24.13 5.70
C ILE A 303 -8.64 23.21 6.07
N ALA A 304 -9.56 23.68 6.92
CA ALA A 304 -10.70 22.90 7.36
C ALA A 304 -11.59 22.49 6.17
N PHE A 305 -11.88 23.43 5.27
CA PHE A 305 -12.72 23.20 4.11
C PHE A 305 -12.11 22.20 3.12
N ILE A 306 -10.81 22.34 2.80
CA ILE A 306 -10.12 21.43 1.88
C ILE A 306 -10.11 20.01 2.46
N LEU A 307 -9.80 19.86 3.75
CA LEU A 307 -9.80 18.54 4.41
C LEU A 307 -11.19 17.91 4.41
N LEU A 308 -12.24 18.68 4.73
CA LEU A 308 -13.61 18.19 4.75
C LEU A 308 -14.11 17.80 3.35
N ILE A 309 -13.85 18.61 2.33
CA ILE A 309 -14.22 18.27 0.95
C ILE A 309 -13.58 16.96 0.54
N ASP A 310 -12.26 16.81 0.73
CA ASP A 310 -11.57 15.59 0.31
C ASP A 310 -12.18 14.37 1.02
N THR A 311 -12.40 14.44 2.34
CA THR A 311 -13.03 13.35 3.09
C THR A 311 -14.46 13.05 2.62
N LEU A 312 -15.29 14.07 2.35
CA LEU A 312 -16.65 13.88 1.84
C LEU A 312 -16.68 13.29 0.42
N THR A 313 -15.66 13.57 -0.40
CA THR A 313 -15.50 13.01 -1.75
C THR A 313 -14.80 11.64 -1.78
N GLY A 314 -14.54 11.02 -0.62
CA GLY A 314 -13.95 9.67 -0.53
C GLY A 314 -12.46 9.61 -0.16
N GLY A 315 -11.83 10.74 0.16
CA GLY A 315 -10.44 10.82 0.61
C GLY A 315 -9.44 10.43 -0.49
N ASN A 316 -9.62 11.00 -1.69
CA ASN A 316 -8.80 10.69 -2.87
C ASN A 316 -7.41 11.32 -2.79
N LEU A 317 -7.28 12.46 -2.10
CA LEU A 317 -6.00 13.11 -1.82
C LEU A 317 -5.39 12.57 -0.54
N GLN A 318 -6.21 12.43 0.52
CA GLN A 318 -5.78 11.91 1.81
C GLN A 318 -5.10 10.55 1.68
N ARG A 319 -5.53 9.65 0.78
CA ARG A 319 -4.87 8.33 0.63
C ARG A 319 -3.39 8.39 0.21
N PHE A 320 -2.94 9.47 -0.44
CA PHE A 320 -1.56 9.62 -0.93
C PHE A 320 -0.76 10.67 -0.16
N SER A 321 -1.37 11.30 0.85
CA SER A 321 -0.70 12.36 1.57
C SER A 321 0.17 11.83 2.71
N VAL A 322 1.35 12.44 2.83
CA VAL A 322 2.34 12.17 3.87
C VAL A 322 1.78 12.31 5.29
N LEU A 323 0.81 13.21 5.51
CA LEU A 323 0.21 13.45 6.84
C LEU A 323 -1.05 12.59 7.11
N SER A 324 -1.45 11.71 6.21
CA SER A 324 -2.72 10.98 6.35
C SER A 324 -2.57 9.65 7.10
N TYR A 325 -3.28 8.60 6.73
CA TYR A 325 -3.00 7.22 7.11
C TYR A 325 -2.01 6.55 6.14
N ASP A 326 -1.41 5.42 6.53
CA ASP A 326 -0.48 4.68 5.69
C ASP A 326 -1.05 3.31 5.31
N ALA A 327 -1.50 3.18 4.06
CA ALA A 327 -2.05 1.94 3.52
C ALA A 327 -1.01 0.82 3.45
N MET A 328 0.30 1.13 3.35
CA MET A 328 1.36 0.11 3.37
C MET A 328 1.42 -0.63 4.69
N SER A 329 1.18 0.06 5.80
CA SER A 329 1.20 -0.54 7.13
C SER A 329 -0.03 -1.41 7.44
N GLY A 330 -1.10 -1.29 6.64
CA GLY A 330 -2.38 -1.96 6.88
C GLY A 330 -3.13 -1.51 8.13
N ALA A 331 -2.66 -0.48 8.85
CA ALA A 331 -3.30 -0.03 10.09
C ALA A 331 -4.64 0.70 9.87
N ARG A 332 -4.79 1.40 8.73
CA ARG A 332 -6.03 2.10 8.32
C ARG A 332 -6.01 2.34 6.81
N TYR A 333 -7.15 2.11 6.14
CA TYR A 333 -7.28 2.26 4.67
C TYR A 333 -8.16 3.45 4.24
N TYR A 334 -8.98 4.00 5.14
CA TYR A 334 -9.90 5.10 4.86
C TYR A 334 -10.18 5.95 6.10
N GLY A 335 -10.84 7.10 5.88
CA GLY A 335 -11.16 8.08 6.92
C GLY A 335 -10.05 9.11 7.13
N ILE A 336 -10.19 9.97 8.13
CA ILE A 336 -9.19 11.01 8.40
C ILE A 336 -8.03 10.39 9.21
N GLY A 337 -6.79 10.60 8.76
CA GLY A 337 -5.58 10.24 9.49
C GLY A 337 -5.49 10.97 10.84
N ASN A 338 -4.77 10.42 11.81
CA ASN A 338 -4.72 11.03 13.16
C ASN A 338 -4.09 12.43 13.13
N GLU A 339 -3.06 12.63 12.30
CA GLU A 339 -2.37 13.90 12.14
C GLU A 339 -3.28 14.93 11.46
N TYR A 340 -3.98 14.55 10.39
CA TYR A 340 -4.97 15.44 9.76
C TYR A 340 -6.18 15.74 10.63
N MET A 341 -6.60 14.81 11.49
CA MET A 341 -7.65 15.07 12.48
C MET A 341 -7.21 16.16 13.45
N GLY A 342 -5.98 16.09 13.96
CA GLY A 342 -5.42 17.12 14.83
C GLY A 342 -5.37 18.50 14.15
N VAL A 343 -4.95 18.55 12.88
CA VAL A 343 -4.94 19.77 12.07
C VAL A 343 -6.36 20.33 11.88
N LEU A 344 -7.34 19.49 11.55
CA LEU A 344 -8.73 19.90 11.35
C LEU A 344 -9.33 20.48 12.64
N MET A 345 -9.14 19.80 13.78
CA MET A 345 -9.61 20.29 15.08
C MET A 345 -8.94 21.62 15.45
N GLY A 346 -7.62 21.72 15.31
CA GLY A 346 -6.90 22.97 15.59
C GLY A 346 -7.35 24.13 14.71
N ALA A 347 -7.46 23.90 13.40
CA ALA A 347 -7.89 24.92 12.45
C ALA A 347 -9.33 25.39 12.70
N THR A 348 -10.25 24.48 12.99
CA THR A 348 -11.65 24.84 13.27
C THR A 348 -11.81 25.63 14.57
N ILE A 349 -11.09 25.27 15.64
CA ILE A 349 -11.11 26.03 16.91
C ILE A 349 -10.55 27.44 16.72
N ILE A 350 -9.41 27.57 16.03
CA ILE A 350 -8.80 28.88 15.75
C ILE A 350 -9.74 29.73 14.90
N ALA A 351 -10.29 29.16 13.82
CA ALA A 351 -11.22 29.87 12.96
C ALA A 351 -12.47 30.33 13.74
N ALA A 352 -13.08 29.46 14.54
CA ALA A 352 -14.24 29.81 15.35
C ALA A 352 -13.93 30.94 16.36
N THR A 353 -12.73 30.96 16.93
CA THR A 353 -12.30 31.98 17.90
C THR A 353 -12.06 33.33 17.24
N LEU A 354 -11.59 33.35 15.99
CA LEU A 354 -11.29 34.59 15.25
C LEU A 354 -12.51 35.16 14.49
N ILE A 355 -13.61 34.39 14.39
CA ILE A 355 -14.89 34.85 13.79
C ILE A 355 -15.72 35.65 14.79
N VAL A 356 -15.62 35.29 16.08
CA VAL A 356 -16.28 35.97 17.21
C VAL A 356 -15.47 37.21 17.57
#